data_AF-A0A962D1F4-F1
#
_entry.id   AF-A0A962D1F4-F1
#
_cell.length_a   1.000
_cell.length_b   1.000
_cell.length_c   1.000
_cell.angle_alpha   90.00
_cell.angle_beta   90.00
_cell.angle_gamma   90.00
#
_symmetry.space_group_name_H-M   'P 1'
#
loop_
_entity.id
_entity.type
_entity.pdbx_description
1 polymer ?
#
loop_
_entity_poly.entity_id
_entity_poly.type
_entity_poly.pdbx_seq_one_letter_code
_entity_poly.pdbx_strand_id
1 'polypeptide(L)'
;MEQVNTYRVRPGFRHGAQKQYGPGDLVELTAAQAAAFDDKLELVGPAAFNFATNAPEEPAVAVQDDPVASAGSATEEPEEPAKAAGRAKKAA
;
A
#
# COMPACT_ATOMS: atom_id res chain seq x y z
N MET A 1 -34.39 -3.56 6.07
CA MET A 1 -33.25 -3.48 5.14
C MET A 1 -32.04 -3.17 6.01
N GLU A 2 -31.05 -4.06 6.05
CA GLU A 2 -29.87 -3.84 6.87
C GLU A 2 -28.93 -2.91 6.09
N GLN A 3 -28.73 -1.71 6.62
CA GLN A 3 -27.92 -0.70 5.95
C GLN A 3 -26.44 -0.94 6.30
N VAL A 4 -25.63 -1.12 5.27
CA VAL A 4 -24.18 -1.26 5.40
C VAL A 4 -23.57 0.13 5.34
N ASN A 5 -22.73 0.43 6.32
CA ASN A 5 -22.04 1.71 6.46
C ASN A 5 -20.53 1.45 6.43
N THR A 6 -19.78 2.47 5.99
CA THR A 6 -18.32 2.42 6.00
C THR A 6 -17.81 3.05 7.29
N TYR A 7 -16.96 2.31 8.00
CA TYR A 7 -16.32 2.73 9.23
C TYR A 7 -14.81 2.76 9.06
N ARG A 8 -14.15 3.73 9.69
CA ARG A 8 -12.70 3.86 9.72
C ARG A 8 -12.15 3.36 11.05
N VAL A 9 -11.08 2.59 11.02
CA VAL A 9 -10.41 2.18 12.25
C VAL A 9 -9.67 3.37 12.85
N ARG A 10 -9.92 3.66 14.12
CA ARG A 10 -9.26 4.74 14.85
C ARG A 10 -7.74 4.51 14.96
N PRO A 11 -6.94 5.59 15.02
CA PRO A 11 -5.50 5.48 15.24
C PRO A 11 -5.19 4.73 16.54
N GLY A 12 -4.23 3.80 16.48
CA GLY A 12 -3.85 2.95 17.61
C GLY A 12 -4.66 1.64 17.74
N PHE A 13 -5.73 1.46 16.97
CA PHE A 13 -6.54 0.25 17.00
C PHE A 13 -6.37 -0.61 15.74
N ARG A 14 -6.80 -1.87 15.86
CA ARG A 14 -6.90 -2.82 14.75
C ARG A 14 -8.25 -3.53 14.74
N HIS A 15 -8.74 -3.86 13.55
CA HIS A 15 -10.03 -4.51 13.34
C HIS A 15 -9.87 -5.81 12.49
N GLY A 16 -10.83 -6.73 12.59
CA GLY A 16 -10.82 -8.03 11.92
C GLY A 16 -10.28 -9.19 12.77
N ALA A 17 -10.62 -10.42 12.39
CA ALA A 17 -10.26 -11.64 13.11
C ALA A 17 -8.74 -11.84 13.26
N GLN A 18 -7.97 -11.38 12.27
CA GLN A 18 -6.51 -11.47 12.27
C GLN A 18 -5.85 -10.10 12.48
N LYS A 19 -6.60 -9.08 12.90
CA LYS A 19 -6.13 -7.69 13.00
C LYS A 19 -5.57 -7.17 11.66
N GLN A 20 -6.18 -7.62 10.56
CA GLN A 20 -5.74 -7.27 9.20
C GLN A 20 -6.01 -5.79 8.86
N TYR A 21 -6.99 -5.17 9.52
CA TYR A 21 -7.33 -3.76 9.30
C TYR A 21 -6.63 -2.90 10.35
N GLY A 22 -5.74 -2.02 9.87
CA GLY A 22 -4.93 -1.13 10.68
C GLY A 22 -5.57 0.22 10.95
N PRO A 23 -4.89 1.11 11.69
CA PRO A 23 -5.37 2.46 11.90
C PRO A 23 -5.53 3.22 10.58
N GLY A 24 -6.70 3.84 10.40
CA GLY A 24 -7.05 4.58 9.20
C GLY A 24 -7.69 3.74 8.08
N ASP A 25 -7.74 2.42 8.24
CA ASP A 25 -8.32 1.48 7.28
C ASP A 25 -9.86 1.54 7.28
N LEU A 26 -10.50 1.25 6.15
CA LEU A 26 -11.94 1.35 5.96
C LEU A 26 -12.58 -0.03 5.92
N VAL A 27 -13.59 -0.25 6.76
CA VAL A 27 -14.32 -1.51 6.88
C VAL A 27 -15.81 -1.29 6.69
N GLU A 28 -16.45 -2.21 5.96
CA GLU A 28 -17.88 -2.17 5.70
C GLU A 28 -18.63 -3.08 6.67
N LEU A 29 -19.48 -2.49 7.51
CA LEU A 29 -20.20 -3.21 8.55
C LEU A 29 -21.63 -2.71 8.65
N THR A 30 -22.50 -3.53 9.24
CA THR A 30 -23.84 -3.08 9.63
C THR A 30 -23.75 -2.23 10.90
N ALA A 31 -24.71 -1.32 11.09
CA ALA A 31 -24.76 -0.48 12.30
C ALA A 31 -24.76 -1.31 13.59
N ALA A 32 -25.42 -2.48 13.58
CA ALA A 32 -25.45 -3.38 14.72
C ALA A 32 -24.06 -3.98 15.04
N GLN A 33 -23.27 -4.37 14.04
CA GLN A 33 -21.93 -4.89 14.26
C GLN A 33 -20.96 -3.79 14.69
N ALA A 34 -21.02 -2.62 14.06
CA ALA A 34 -20.15 -1.51 14.39
C ALA A 34 -20.39 -0.96 15.81
N ALA A 35 -21.63 -1.02 16.32
CA ALA A 35 -21.95 -0.62 17.68
C ALA A 35 -21.16 -1.40 18.75
N ALA A 36 -20.81 -2.68 18.48
CA ALA A 36 -19.95 -3.46 19.37
C ALA A 36 -18.47 -3.01 19.36
N PHE A 37 -18.11 -2.12 18.43
CA PHE A 37 -16.74 -1.67 18.18
C PHE A 37 -16.64 -0.14 18.09
N ASP A 38 -17.60 0.60 18.65
CA ASP A 38 -17.68 2.07 18.65
C ASP A 38 -16.41 2.73 19.22
N ASP A 39 -15.78 2.10 20.21
CA ASP A 39 -14.51 2.57 20.81
C ASP A 39 -13.36 2.68 19.79
N LYS A 40 -13.36 1.83 18.75
CA LYS A 40 -12.26 1.72 17.78
C LYS A 40 -12.65 1.99 16.33
N LEU A 41 -13.94 2.10 16.03
CA LEU A 41 -14.46 2.34 14.68
C LEU A 41 -15.19 3.69 14.65
N GLU A 42 -14.85 4.51 13.67
CA GLU A 42 -15.48 5.81 13.42
C GLU A 42 -16.36 5.72 12.18
N LEU A 43 -17.63 6.13 12.29
CA LEU A 43 -18.53 6.16 11.14
C LEU A 43 -18.08 7.25 10.17
N VAL A 44 -17.72 6.86 8.95
CA VAL A 44 -17.33 7.81 7.89
C VAL A 44 -18.54 8.21 7.05
N GLY A 45 -19.51 7.31 6.89
CA GLY A 45 -20.73 7.59 6.15
C GLY A 45 -21.45 6.32 5.67
N PRO A 46 -22.57 6.47 4.94
CA PRO A 46 -23.18 5.35 4.24
C PRO A 46 -22.15 4.75 3.27
N ALA A 47 -22.14 3.42 3.11
CA ALA A 47 -21.22 2.71 2.22
C ALA A 47 -21.57 2.99 0.74
N ALA A 48 -21.36 4.23 0.33
CA ALA A 48 -21.39 4.67 -1.04
C ALA A 48 -19.93 4.95 -1.41
N PHE A 49 -19.25 3.92 -1.94
CA PHE A 49 -18.05 4.03 -2.78
C PHE A 49 -17.23 5.32 -2.59
N ASN A 50 -16.43 5.40 -1.52
CA ASN A 50 -15.46 6.49 -1.37
C ASN A 50 -14.04 5.93 -1.47
N PHE A 51 -13.61 5.73 -2.72
CA PHE A 51 -12.19 5.55 -3.08
C PHE A 51 -11.44 6.90 -3.19
N ALA A 52 -11.84 7.93 -2.44
CA ALA A 52 -11.25 9.26 -2.57
C ALA A 52 -11.08 9.92 -1.20
N THR A 53 -9.94 9.66 -0.53
CA THR A 53 -9.21 10.72 0.20
C THR A 53 -7.77 10.28 0.51
N ASN A 54 -6.98 10.12 -0.55
CA ASN A 54 -5.60 10.59 -0.51
C ASN A 54 -5.52 11.72 -1.55
N ALA A 55 -6.10 12.86 -1.19
CA ALA A 55 -5.88 14.11 -1.89
C ALA A 55 -5.35 15.08 -0.85
N PRO A 56 -4.02 15.11 -0.58
CA PRO A 56 -3.44 16.35 -0.07
C PRO A 56 -3.73 17.44 -1.12
N GLU A 57 -4.25 18.56 -0.65
CA GLU A 57 -4.52 19.76 -1.44
C GLU A 57 -3.48 20.01 -2.54
N GLU A 58 -3.94 20.17 -3.77
CA GLU A 58 -3.18 20.83 -4.84
C GLU A 58 -2.79 22.24 -4.39
N PRO A 59 -1.62 22.72 -4.82
CA PRO A 59 -1.75 23.87 -5.70
C PRO A 59 -0.94 23.70 -6.99
N ALA A 60 -1.65 23.93 -8.08
CA ALA A 60 -1.20 24.70 -9.23
C ALA A 60 0.05 24.21 -10.00
N VAL A 61 -0.22 23.70 -11.21
CA VAL A 61 0.45 24.05 -12.46
C VAL A 61 1.83 24.75 -12.36
N ALA A 62 2.90 24.01 -12.65
CA ALA A 62 4.07 24.57 -13.33
C ALA A 62 4.61 23.53 -14.31
N VAL A 63 4.16 23.67 -15.56
CA VAL A 63 4.80 23.11 -16.75
C VAL A 63 6.19 23.72 -16.87
N GLN A 64 7.26 22.93 -16.70
CA GLN A 64 8.53 23.16 -17.39
C GLN A 64 9.14 21.81 -17.81
N ASP A 65 8.92 21.54 -19.09
CA ASP A 65 9.78 20.86 -20.07
C ASP A 65 11.25 20.70 -19.66
N ASP A 66 11.76 19.46 -19.66
CA ASP A 66 13.06 19.12 -20.27
C ASP A 66 13.18 17.58 -20.40
N PRO A 67 13.08 16.99 -21.62
CA PRO A 67 13.27 15.57 -21.82
C PRO A 67 14.76 15.24 -21.85
N VAL A 68 15.36 14.83 -20.73
CA VAL A 68 16.71 14.27 -20.75
C VAL A 68 16.71 12.81 -21.23
N ALA A 69 16.32 12.61 -22.49
CA ALA A 69 16.78 11.48 -23.26
C ALA A 69 18.11 11.87 -23.90
N SER A 70 19.22 11.50 -23.26
CA SER A 70 20.52 11.48 -23.93
C SER A 70 21.08 10.08 -23.84
N ALA A 71 21.00 9.39 -24.98
CA ALA A 71 21.73 8.17 -25.26
C ALA A 71 23.23 8.46 -25.24
N GLY A 72 24.00 7.62 -24.56
CA GLY A 72 25.45 7.68 -24.53
C GLY A 72 26.04 6.31 -24.22
N SER A 73 26.28 5.54 -25.28
CA SER A 73 27.03 4.29 -25.28
C SER A 73 28.41 4.44 -24.65
N ALA A 74 28.88 3.43 -23.91
CA ALA A 74 30.21 2.85 -24.09
C ALA A 74 30.41 1.60 -23.21
N THR A 75 30.41 0.46 -23.89
CA THR A 75 31.13 -0.79 -23.63
C THR A 75 32.44 -0.64 -22.85
N GLU A 76 32.62 -1.43 -21.79
CA GLU A 76 33.93 -2.03 -21.46
C GLU A 76 33.75 -3.28 -20.56
N GLU A 77 33.75 -4.45 -21.19
CA GLU A 77 34.32 -5.72 -20.70
C GLU A 77 35.60 -5.88 -21.58
N PRO A 78 36.75 -6.44 -21.16
CA PRO A 78 36.96 -7.41 -20.07
C PRO A 78 38.27 -7.22 -19.25
N GLU A 79 38.43 -7.95 -18.14
CA GLU A 79 39.61 -8.80 -17.93
C GLU A 79 39.41 -9.74 -16.74
N GLU A 80 39.33 -11.03 -17.06
CA GLU A 80 39.46 -12.15 -16.13
C GLU A 80 40.96 -12.44 -15.93
N PRO A 81 41.39 -12.76 -14.69
CA PRO A 81 42.15 -14.00 -14.59
C PRO A 81 41.70 -14.88 -13.42
N ALA A 82 41.15 -16.04 -13.81
CA ALA A 82 41.43 -17.37 -13.26
C ALA A 82 41.79 -17.48 -11.77
N LYS A 83 40.87 -18.05 -10.98
CA LYS A 83 41.26 -19.07 -10.01
C LYS A 83 40.29 -20.25 -10.00
N ALA A 84 40.85 -21.37 -10.44
CA ALA A 84 40.22 -22.65 -10.61
C ALA A 84 39.83 -23.35 -9.29
N ALA A 85 38.91 -24.30 -9.47
CA ALA A 85 38.79 -25.59 -8.79
C ALA A 85 38.01 -25.67 -7.46
N GLY A 86 36.92 -26.44 -7.49
CA GLY A 86 36.22 -26.89 -6.28
C GLY A 86 34.88 -27.59 -6.49
N ARG A 87 34.81 -28.56 -7.41
CA ARG A 87 33.65 -29.41 -7.70
C ARG A 87 33.44 -30.44 -6.58
N ALA A 88 32.25 -30.53 -5.97
CA ALA A 88 31.70 -31.81 -5.51
C ALA A 88 30.20 -31.72 -5.16
N LYS A 89 29.42 -32.55 -5.86
CA LYS A 89 28.02 -32.89 -5.57
C LYS A 89 27.99 -33.75 -4.31
N LYS A 90 27.11 -33.44 -3.35
CA LYS A 90 26.74 -34.37 -2.29
C LYS A 90 25.45 -35.07 -2.70
N ALA A 91 25.60 -36.28 -3.23
CA ALA A 91 24.53 -37.27 -3.35
C ALA A 91 25.07 -38.57 -2.74
N ALA A 92 24.64 -38.83 -1.51
CA ALA A 92 24.62 -40.12 -0.84
C ALA A 92 23.63 -39.99 0.31
#